data_AF-A0A9X5CRY3-F1
#
_entry.id   AF-A0A9X5CRY3-F1
#
_cell.length_a   1.000
_cell.length_b   1.000
_cell.length_c   1.000
_cell.angle_alpha   90.00
_cell.angle_beta   90.00
_cell.angle_gamma   90.00
#
_symmetry.space_group_name_H-M   'P 1'
#
loop_
_entity.id
_entity.type
_entity.pdbx_description
1 polymer ?
#
loop_
_entity_poly.entity_id
_entity_poly.type
_entity_poly.pdbx_seq_one_letter_code
_entity_poly.pdbx_strand_id
1 'polypeptide(L)' 'LVSASGAAVAALLILAGSLDPGSLDPGVVPLEPPALPLWPAAAVLLGLLPAFVTPAPEAARDPRKEPTT' A
#
# COMPACT_ATOMS: atom_id res chain seq x y z
N LEU A 1 -2.17 -9.31 8.64
CA LEU A 1 -2.03 -7.83 8.54
C LEU A 1 -2.00 -7.36 7.09
N VAL A 2 -1.10 -7.88 6.25
CA VAL A 2 -1.03 -7.53 4.81
C VAL A 2 -2.33 -7.84 4.05
N SER A 3 -2.91 -9.03 4.24
CA SER A 3 -4.18 -9.42 3.62
C SER A 3 -5.37 -8.57 4.08
N ALA A 4 -5.40 -8.19 5.37
CA ALA A 4 -6.41 -7.30 5.92
C ALA A 4 -6.29 -5.87 5.36
N SER A 5 -5.05 -5.38 5.18
CA SER A 5 -4.76 -4.10 4.54
C SER A 5 -5.21 -4.09 3.07
N GLY A 6 -4.87 -5.13 2.31
CA GLY A 6 -5.32 -5.27 0.92
C GLY A 6 -6.84 -5.31 0.78
N ALA A 7 -7.53 -6.03 1.67
CA ALA A 7 -9.00 -6.08 1.69
C ALA A 7 -9.63 -4.70 1.99
N ALA A 8 -9.05 -3.94 2.94
CA ALA A 8 -9.51 -2.60 3.27
C ALA A 8 -9.32 -1.61 2.10
N VAL A 9 -8.15 -1.63 1.44
CA VAL A 9 -7.87 -0.80 0.28
C VAL A 9 -8.78 -1.16 -0.90
N ALA A 10 -8.99 -2.45 -1.16
CA ALA A 10 -9.89 -2.90 -2.22
C ALA A 10 -11.33 -2.41 -1.98
N ALA A 11 -11.84 -2.52 -0.75
CA ALA A 11 -13.17 -2.02 -0.40
C ALA A 11 -13.30 -0.49 -0.59
N LEU A 12 -12.27 0.27 -0.21
CA LEU A 12 -12.24 1.73 -0.39
C LEU A 12 -12.21 2.14 -1.87
N LEU A 13 -11.46 1.43 -2.71
CA LEU A 13 -11.42 1.70 -4.16
C LEU A 13 -12.75 1.39 -4.84
N ILE A 14 -13.39 0.28 -4.45
CA ILE A 14 -14.74 -0.07 -4.93
C ILE A 14 -15.74 1.02 -4.56
N LEU A 15 -15.70 1.51 -3.31
CA LEU A 15 -16.57 2.60 -2.86
C LEU A 15 -16.29 3.90 -3.61
N ALA A 16 -15.02 4.26 -3.81
CA ALA A 16 -14.62 5.47 -4.52
C ALA A 16 -15.12 5.45 -5.98
N GLY A 17 -14.94 4.33 -6.70
CA GLY A 17 -15.44 4.18 -8.07
C GLY A 17 -16.98 4.17 -8.17
N SER A 18 -17.68 3.85 -7.08
CA SER A 18 -19.14 3.91 -7.02
C SER A 18 -19.66 5.33 -6.82
N LEU A 19 -18.94 6.14 -6.04
CA LEU A 19 -19.32 7.52 -5.70
C LEU A 19 -18.87 8.54 -6.74
N ASP A 20 -17.68 8.35 -7.31
CA ASP A 20 -17.09 9.22 -8.31
C ASP A 20 -16.31 8.40 -9.37
N PRO A 21 -17.03 7.76 -10.31
CA PRO A 21 -16.40 6.94 -11.35
C PRO A 21 -15.50 7.76 -12.28
N GLY A 22 -15.73 9.08 -12.41
CA GLY A 22 -14.93 9.97 -13.24
C GLY A 22 -13.49 10.14 -12.74
N SER A 23 -13.26 10.00 -11.43
CA SER A 23 -11.90 10.01 -10.86
C SER A 23 -11.08 8.76 -11.21
N LEU A 24 -11.70 7.68 -11.71
CA LEU A 24 -11.01 6.45 -12.14
C LEU A 24 -10.82 6.34 -13.66
N ASP A 25 -11.36 7.29 -14.44
CA ASP A 25 -11.22 7.34 -15.90
C ASP A 25 -10.59 8.68 -16.34
N PRO A 26 -9.28 8.87 -16.11
CA PRO A 26 -8.63 10.14 -16.42
C PRO A 26 -8.42 10.27 -17.95
N GLY A 27 -9.11 11.24 -18.56
CA GLY A 27 -8.89 11.65 -19.95
C GLY A 27 -7.52 12.31 -20.17
N VAL A 28 -6.95 12.15 -21.38
CA VAL A 28 -5.54 12.49 -21.69
C VAL A 28 -5.22 13.99 -21.91
N VAL A 29 -6.09 14.94 -21.58
CA VAL A 29 -5.88 16.41 -21.72
C VAL A 29 -6.80 17.12 -20.70
N PRO A 30 -6.37 18.12 -19.90
CA PRO A 30 -5.23 19.03 -20.10
C PRO A 30 -4.02 18.82 -19.16
N LEU A 31 -2.90 19.49 -19.50
CA LEU A 31 -1.63 19.57 -18.74
C LEU A 31 -1.75 20.36 -17.40
N GLU A 32 -2.93 20.34 -16.78
CA GLU A 32 -3.10 20.76 -15.40
C GLU A 32 -2.75 19.52 -14.54
N PRO A 33 -1.72 19.56 -13.68
CA PRO A 33 -1.45 18.43 -12.81
C PRO A 33 -2.70 18.19 -11.95
N PRO A 34 -3.38 17.03 -12.10
CA PRO A 34 -4.57 16.76 -11.34
C PRO A 34 -4.22 16.88 -9.86
N ALA A 35 -5.00 17.67 -9.13
CA ALA A 35 -4.78 17.85 -7.70
C ALA A 35 -4.72 16.46 -7.05
N LEU A 36 -3.55 16.11 -6.49
CA LEU A 36 -3.32 14.81 -5.86
C LEU A 36 -4.45 14.54 -4.87
N PRO A 37 -5.35 13.58 -5.15
CA PRO A 37 -6.52 13.39 -4.32
C PRO A 37 -6.03 12.88 -2.95
N LEU A 38 -6.22 13.71 -1.92
CA LEU A 38 -5.67 13.49 -0.58
C LEU A 38 -6.21 12.22 0.07
N TRP A 39 -7.44 11.83 -0.29
CA TRP A 39 -8.12 10.65 0.22
C TRP A 39 -7.47 9.33 -0.25
N PRO A 40 -7.24 9.11 -1.55
CA PRO A 40 -6.42 7.99 -2.04
C PRO A 40 -5.02 7.95 -1.43
N ALA A 41 -4.35 9.10 -1.31
CA ALA A 41 -3.03 9.15 -0.65
C ALA A 41 -3.10 8.70 0.81
N ALA A 42 -4.13 9.14 1.56
CA ALA A 42 -4.37 8.70 2.93
C ALA A 42 -4.66 7.20 3.02
N ALA A 43 -5.45 6.64 2.08
CA ALA A 43 -5.72 5.20 2.02
C ALA A 43 -4.45 4.37 1.80
N VAL A 44 -3.54 4.82 0.93
CA VAL A 44 -2.24 4.18 0.70
C VAL A 44 -1.37 4.25 1.95
N LEU A 45 -1.30 5.40 2.63
CA LEU A 45 -0.54 5.56 3.88
C LEU A 45 -1.08 4.65 5.00
N LEU A 46 -2.39 4.50 5.12
CA LEU A 46 -3.00 3.56 6.06
C LEU A 46 -2.68 2.11 5.67
N GLY A 47 -2.66 1.79 4.38
CA GLY A 47 -2.29 0.47 3.88
C GLY A 47 -0.83 0.08 4.16
N LEU A 48 0.06 1.07 4.32
CA LEU A 48 1.49 0.92 4.63
C LEU A 48 1.79 0.74 6.12
N LEU A 49 0.83 0.99 7.02
CA LEU A 49 1.00 0.81 8.47
C LEU A 49 1.61 -0.55 8.87
N PRO A 50 1.27 -1.69 8.24
CA PRO A 50 1.88 -2.99 8.55
C PRO A 50 3.40 -2.97 8.41
N ALA A 51 3.96 -2.27 7.42
CA ALA A 51 5.40 -2.22 7.20
C ALA A 51 6.15 -1.57 8.38
N PHE A 52 5.50 -0.66 9.12
CA PHE A 52 6.10 0.01 10.28
C PHE A 52 5.96 -0.76 11.59
N VAL A 53 4.92 -1.59 11.73
CA VAL A 53 4.68 -2.38 12.95
C VAL A 53 5.24 -3.80 12.88
N THR A 54 5.69 -4.25 11.70
CA THR A 54 6.22 -5.62 11.54
C THR A 54 7.59 -5.74 12.22
N PRO A 55 7.79 -6.73 13.12
CA PRO A 55 9.09 -6.98 13.74
C PRO A 55 10.17 -7.32 12.70
N ALA A 56 11.41 -6.91 12.97
CA ALA A 56 12.54 -7.30 12.13
C ALA A 56 12.66 -8.84 12.07
N PRO A 57 12.92 -9.43 10.89
CA PRO A 57 13.17 -10.86 10.80
C PRO A 57 14.33 -11.23 11.70
N GLU A 58 14.18 -12.29 12.49
CA GLU A 58 15.28 -12.82 13.28
C GLU A 58 16.37 -13.25 12.30
N ALA A 59 17.59 -12.74 12.49
CA ALA A 59 18.70 -13.00 11.58
C ALA A 59 18.84 -14.52 11.42
N ALA A 60 18.58 -15.02 10.21
CA ALA A 60 18.70 -16.44 9.91
C ALA A 60 20.09 -16.87 10.36
N ARG A 61 20.14 -17.70 11.41
CA ARG A 61 21.39 -18.21 11.97
C ARG A 61 22.08 -18.98 10.84
N ASP A 62 23.15 -18.41 10.29
CA ASP A 62 23.89 -19.02 9.18
C ASP A 62 24.40 -20.39 9.65
N PRO A 63 23.82 -21.50 9.16
CA PRO A 63 24.22 -22.84 9.59
C PRO A 63 25.64 -23.19 9.13
N ARG A 64 26.26 -22.34 8.30
CA ARG A 64 27.61 -22.54 7.75
C ARG A 64 28.72 -21.97 8.62
N LYS A 65 28.40 -21.28 9.72
CA LYS A 65 29.40 -20.90 10.75
C LYS A 65 29.49 -21.98 11.82
N GLU A 66 29.87 -23.18 11.40
CA GLU A 66 30.42 -24.16 12.32
C GLU A 66 31.91 -23.84 12.48
N PRO A 67 32.41 -23.62 13.70
CA PRO A 67 33.81 -23.27 13.93
C PRO A 67 34.66 -24.50 13.66
N THR A 68 35.38 -24.51 12.54
CA THR A 68 36.48 -25.43 12.28
C THR A 68 37.57 -25.13 13.31
N THR A 69 37.62 -25.93 14.38
CA THR A 69 38.77 -26.10 15.26
C THR A 69 39.41 -27.44 14.94
#